data_AF-F7W4H3-F1
#
_entry.id   AF-F7W4H3-F1
#
_cell.length_a   1.000
_cell.length_b   1.000
_cell.length_c   1.000
_cell.angle_alpha   90.00
_cell.angle_beta   90.00
_cell.angle_gamma   90.00
#
_symmetry.space_group_name_H-M   'P 1'
#
loop_
_entity.id
_entity.type
_entity.pdbx_description
1 polymer ?
#
loop_
_entity_poly.entity_id
_entity_poly.type
_entity_poly.pdbx_seq_one_letter_code
_entity_poly.pdbx_strand_id
1 'polypeptide(L)'
;MALLAQLAHSASALLPLFLPSIAAIIAFALFQRFHFFAPNPLSNIPTVGDEEYPGYEKKRQAYLTKAKDLYVEGYNKFKHGLFRIVTPNASSVIVVSPSFLGELQKLPDDVVSFDAAIDETMHTKYTLLTTHEAVLPHTVKSSLTPALPRLNPQISEEVQIAFSQEIAPLISDSSSSDWAPVNINSKLLRIVAKVSGRVFIGPELCQDERYLSAAVGYTVSVMEARSGRGEDEPVAPAFCRVAP
;
A
#
# COMPACT_ATOMS: atom_id res chain seq x y z
N MET A 1 -1.92 62.85 43.61
CA MET A 1 -3.11 62.87 42.72
C MET A 1 -2.74 62.67 41.25
N ALA A 2 -1.75 63.38 40.67
CA ALA A 2 -1.35 63.23 39.27
C ALA A 2 -0.78 61.85 38.89
N LEU A 3 0.04 61.25 39.76
CA LEU A 3 0.72 59.96 39.49
C LEU A 3 -0.25 58.76 39.44
N LEU A 4 -1.34 58.82 40.24
CA LEU A 4 -2.40 57.80 40.22
C LEU A 4 -3.30 57.93 38.97
N ALA A 5 -3.55 59.15 38.50
CA ALA A 5 -4.30 59.38 37.26
C ALA A 5 -3.53 58.91 36.02
N GLN A 6 -2.20 59.06 36.02
CA GLN A 6 -1.33 58.61 34.92
C GLN A 6 -1.25 57.09 34.84
N LEU A 7 -1.16 56.40 35.99
CA LEU A 7 -1.22 54.93 36.08
C LEU A 7 -2.60 54.39 35.65
N ALA A 8 -3.68 55.07 36.00
CA ALA A 8 -5.04 54.72 35.58
C ALA A 8 -5.24 54.88 34.06
N HIS A 9 -4.68 55.95 33.47
CA HIS A 9 -4.72 56.15 32.02
C HIS A 9 -3.91 55.09 31.26
N SER A 10 -2.69 54.76 31.72
CA SER A 10 -1.89 53.69 31.10
C SER A 10 -2.54 52.30 31.22
N ALA A 11 -3.18 52.00 32.35
CA ALA A 11 -3.91 50.74 32.53
C ALA A 11 -5.15 50.66 31.64
N SER A 12 -5.90 51.76 31.49
CA SER A 12 -7.09 51.84 30.62
C SER A 12 -6.76 51.74 29.12
N ALA A 13 -5.56 52.16 28.70
CA ALA A 13 -5.10 52.07 27.32
C ALA A 13 -4.56 50.66 26.95
N LEU A 14 -4.10 49.88 27.94
CA LEU A 14 -3.57 48.54 27.74
C LEU A 14 -4.64 47.44 27.81
N LEU A 15 -5.68 47.62 28.62
CA LEU A 15 -6.83 46.72 28.74
C LEU A 15 -7.52 46.34 27.40
N PRO A 16 -7.78 47.26 26.44
CA PRO A 16 -8.44 46.93 25.18
C PRO A 16 -7.55 46.13 24.20
N LEU A 17 -6.25 45.99 24.46
CA LEU A 17 -5.30 45.28 23.60
C LEU A 17 -5.08 43.81 24.03
N PHE A 18 -5.18 43.53 25.34
CA PHE A 18 -5.05 42.19 25.88
C PHE A 18 -6.31 41.35 25.72
N LEU A 19 -7.49 41.96 25.82
CA LEU A 19 -8.78 41.28 25.66
C LEU A 19 -8.97 40.57 24.30
N PRO A 20 -8.71 41.21 23.12
CA PRO A 20 -8.84 40.53 21.84
C PRO A 20 -7.78 39.43 21.64
N SER A 21 -6.58 39.60 22.18
CA SER A 21 -5.50 38.60 22.11
C SER A 21 -5.84 37.34 22.90
N ILE A 22 -6.40 37.51 24.11
CA ILE A 22 -6.87 36.41 24.94
C ILE A 22 -8.07 35.70 24.26
N ALA A 23 -9.00 36.47 23.69
CA ALA A 23 -10.13 35.91 22.96
C ALA A 23 -9.67 35.11 21.72
N ALA A 24 -8.66 35.57 20.98
CA ALA A 24 -8.09 34.85 19.85
C ALA A 24 -7.39 33.55 20.27
N ILE A 25 -6.64 33.56 21.39
CA ILE A 25 -6.01 32.35 21.93
C ILE A 25 -7.06 31.34 22.39
N ILE A 26 -8.13 31.80 23.05
CA ILE A 26 -9.24 30.93 23.47
C ILE A 26 -9.97 30.38 22.23
N ALA A 27 -10.26 31.21 21.23
CA ALA A 27 -10.90 30.77 19.99
C ALA A 27 -10.03 29.75 19.24
N PHE A 28 -8.70 29.96 19.21
CA PHE A 28 -7.75 29.02 18.62
C PHE A 28 -7.66 27.72 19.43
N ALA A 29 -7.64 27.79 20.75
CA ALA A 29 -7.65 26.61 21.61
C ALA A 29 -8.98 25.83 21.51
N LEU A 30 -10.11 26.53 21.39
CA LEU A 30 -11.42 25.92 21.14
C LEU A 30 -11.51 25.33 19.74
N PHE A 31 -10.95 25.99 18.73
CA PHE A 31 -10.88 25.50 17.35
C PHE A 31 -9.98 24.26 17.25
N GLN A 32 -8.79 24.31 17.86
CA GLN A 32 -7.92 23.15 17.99
C GLN A 32 -8.63 22.04 18.77
N ARG A 33 -9.25 22.32 19.91
CA ARG A 33 -9.97 21.30 20.67
C ARG A 33 -11.15 20.73 19.87
N PHE A 34 -11.89 21.53 19.14
CA PHE A 34 -12.99 21.07 18.30
C PHE A 34 -12.49 20.19 17.15
N HIS A 35 -11.38 20.57 16.51
CA HIS A 35 -10.86 19.85 15.34
C HIS A 35 -9.99 18.63 15.70
N PHE A 36 -9.29 18.66 16.84
CA PHE A 36 -8.38 17.60 17.30
C PHE A 36 -9.04 16.66 18.33
N PHE A 37 -10.01 17.14 19.12
CA PHE A 37 -10.78 16.33 20.09
C PHE A 37 -12.22 16.08 19.64
N ALA A 38 -12.58 16.29 18.37
CA ALA A 38 -13.78 15.68 17.83
C ALA A 38 -13.73 14.17 18.15
N PRO A 39 -14.76 13.60 18.80
CA PRO A 39 -14.76 12.19 19.15
C PRO A 39 -14.64 11.39 17.86
N ASN A 40 -13.53 10.68 17.71
CA ASN A 40 -13.33 9.79 16.57
C ASN A 40 -14.42 8.71 16.65
N PRO A 41 -15.42 8.70 15.75
CA PRO A 41 -16.52 7.73 15.83
C PRO A 41 -16.02 6.28 15.70
N LEU A 42 -14.79 6.12 15.21
CA LEU A 42 -14.09 4.85 15.05
C LEU A 42 -13.40 4.36 16.33
N SER A 43 -13.33 5.14 17.42
CA SER A 43 -12.64 4.76 18.65
C SER A 43 -13.23 3.54 19.36
N ASN A 44 -14.49 3.22 19.08
CA ASN A 44 -15.19 2.08 19.67
C ASN A 44 -14.87 0.75 18.99
N ILE A 45 -14.12 0.76 17.87
CA ILE A 45 -13.75 -0.45 17.14
C ILE A 45 -12.52 -1.07 17.81
N PRO A 46 -12.56 -2.36 18.21
CA PRO A 46 -11.44 -3.03 18.86
C PRO A 46 -10.25 -3.13 17.89
N THR A 47 -9.04 -2.90 18.40
CA THR A 47 -7.80 -3.01 17.62
C THR A 47 -7.08 -4.30 17.98
N VAL A 48 -6.64 -5.03 16.96
CA VAL A 48 -5.93 -6.30 17.12
C VAL A 48 -4.52 -6.04 17.61
N GLY A 49 -4.05 -6.85 18.56
CA GLY A 49 -2.70 -6.71 19.13
C GLY A 49 -2.55 -5.56 20.14
N ASP A 50 -3.64 -4.97 20.64
CA ASP A 50 -3.57 -3.89 21.64
C ASP A 50 -2.87 -4.32 22.94
N GLU A 51 -3.10 -5.56 23.38
CA GLU A 51 -2.51 -6.13 24.59
C GLU A 51 -1.05 -6.57 24.37
N GLU A 52 -0.76 -7.15 23.21
CA GLU A 52 0.55 -7.73 22.89
C GLU A 52 1.57 -6.68 22.43
N TYR A 53 1.12 -5.64 21.71
CA TYR A 53 1.96 -4.62 21.10
C TYR A 53 1.60 -3.23 21.64
N PRO A 54 2.16 -2.80 22.79
CA PRO A 54 1.85 -1.50 23.35
C PRO A 54 2.47 -0.38 22.48
N GLY A 55 1.63 0.51 21.98
CA GLY A 55 2.02 1.68 21.19
C GLY A 55 2.05 1.45 19.67
N TYR A 56 2.05 2.55 18.93
CA TYR A 56 1.96 2.55 17.46
C TYR A 56 3.14 1.83 16.79
N GLU A 57 4.38 2.13 17.18
CA GLU A 57 5.56 1.59 16.49
C GLU A 57 5.68 0.07 16.63
N LYS A 58 5.33 -0.49 17.79
CA LYS A 58 5.35 -1.95 17.98
C LYS A 58 4.30 -2.65 17.12
N LYS A 59 3.10 -2.07 17.00
CA LYS A 59 2.05 -2.59 16.11
C LYS A 59 2.46 -2.48 14.64
N ARG A 60 3.08 -1.37 14.25
CA ARG A 60 3.63 -1.16 12.90
C ARG A 60 4.68 -2.23 12.56
N GLN A 61 5.64 -2.46 13.46
CA GLN A 61 6.65 -3.52 13.31
C GLN A 61 6.03 -4.92 13.24
N ALA A 62 5.04 -5.20 14.10
CA ALA A 62 4.29 -6.45 14.07
C ALA A 62 3.54 -6.64 12.74
N TYR A 63 2.99 -5.58 12.16
CA TYR A 63 2.38 -5.65 10.84
C TYR A 63 3.40 -5.96 9.74
N LEU A 64 4.55 -5.28 9.72
CA LEU A 64 5.59 -5.48 8.70
C LEU A 64 6.18 -6.91 8.71
N THR A 65 6.16 -7.58 9.86
CA THR A 65 6.74 -8.91 10.04
C THR A 65 5.70 -10.04 10.06
N LYS A 66 4.52 -9.79 10.65
CA LYS A 66 3.48 -10.79 10.95
C LYS A 66 2.07 -10.33 10.55
N ALA A 67 1.94 -9.57 9.46
CA ALA A 67 0.63 -9.09 8.96
C ALA A 67 -0.42 -10.21 8.90
N LYS A 68 -0.07 -11.37 8.32
CA LYS A 68 -0.99 -12.51 8.16
C LYS A 68 -1.55 -12.98 9.52
N ASP A 69 -0.69 -13.09 10.53
CA ASP A 69 -1.09 -13.59 11.84
C ASP A 69 -2.05 -12.61 12.52
N LEU A 70 -1.84 -11.30 12.37
CA LEU A 70 -2.75 -10.26 12.86
C LEU A 70 -4.14 -10.36 12.21
N TYR A 71 -4.21 -10.61 10.90
CA TYR A 71 -5.51 -10.82 10.22
C TYR A 71 -6.22 -12.09 10.71
N VAL A 72 -5.48 -13.18 10.91
CA VAL A 72 -6.03 -14.45 11.40
C VAL A 72 -6.51 -14.32 12.85
N GLU A 73 -5.73 -13.66 13.71
CA GLU A 73 -6.10 -13.37 15.09
C GLU A 73 -7.36 -12.50 15.16
N GLY A 74 -7.39 -11.40 14.41
CA GLY A 74 -8.55 -10.53 14.32
C GLY A 74 -9.80 -11.26 13.84
N TYR A 75 -9.66 -12.10 12.82
CA TYR A 75 -10.75 -12.93 12.32
C TYR A 75 -11.28 -13.92 13.38
N ASN A 76 -10.39 -14.56 14.13
CA ASN A 76 -10.78 -15.52 15.16
C ASN A 76 -11.47 -14.82 16.35
N LYS A 77 -11.03 -13.62 16.72
CA LYS A 77 -11.61 -12.83 17.83
C LYS A 77 -12.91 -12.13 17.44
N PHE A 78 -13.04 -11.64 16.21
CA PHE A 78 -14.11 -10.75 15.76
C PHE A 78 -14.80 -11.23 14.47
N LYS A 79 -15.03 -12.53 14.34
CA LYS A 79 -15.55 -13.19 13.11
C LYS A 79 -16.78 -12.51 12.47
N HIS A 80 -17.73 -12.07 13.30
CA HIS A 80 -18.98 -11.43 12.87
C HIS A 80 -19.00 -9.92 13.11
N GLY A 81 -17.88 -9.34 13.53
CA GLY A 81 -17.77 -7.95 13.92
C GLY A 81 -16.86 -7.14 13.01
N LEU A 82 -16.42 -6.01 13.55
CA LEU A 82 -15.46 -5.09 12.96
C LEU A 82 -14.23 -5.09 13.86
N PHE A 83 -13.05 -5.05 13.26
CA PHE A 83 -11.81 -4.86 14.00
C PHE A 83 -10.84 -4.01 13.22
N ARG A 84 -9.90 -3.39 13.92
CA ARG A 84 -8.89 -2.50 13.35
C ARG A 84 -7.52 -3.16 13.38
N ILE A 85 -6.76 -2.97 12.31
CA ILE A 85 -5.34 -3.30 12.25
C ILE A 85 -4.56 -2.01 12.00
N VAL A 86 -3.49 -1.82 12.76
CA VAL A 86 -2.54 -0.74 12.55
C VAL A 86 -1.59 -1.14 11.43
N THR A 87 -1.55 -0.31 10.39
CA THR A 87 -0.68 -0.46 9.22
C THR A 87 0.41 0.62 9.25
N PRO A 88 1.50 0.48 8.46
CA PRO A 88 2.49 1.54 8.28
C PRO A 88 1.95 2.79 7.56
N ASN A 89 0.78 2.69 6.94
CA ASN A 89 0.08 3.80 6.29
C ASN A 89 -0.45 4.82 7.31
N ALA A 90 -0.84 6.01 6.84
CA ALA A 90 -1.36 7.06 7.71
C ALA A 90 -2.72 6.68 8.33
N SER A 91 -3.53 5.94 7.58
CA SER A 91 -4.84 5.44 7.99
C SER A 91 -4.73 4.04 8.60
N SER A 92 -5.49 3.77 9.67
CA SER A 92 -5.66 2.40 10.18
C SER A 92 -6.67 1.63 9.33
N VAL A 93 -6.39 0.37 9.02
CA VAL A 93 -7.29 -0.49 8.25
C VAL A 93 -8.39 -1.05 9.15
N ILE A 94 -9.65 -0.88 8.75
CA ILE A 94 -10.80 -1.50 9.40
C ILE A 94 -11.19 -2.73 8.59
N VAL A 95 -11.14 -3.90 9.21
CA VAL A 95 -11.57 -5.15 8.62
C VAL A 95 -13.04 -5.37 8.96
N VAL A 96 -13.81 -5.64 7.92
CA VAL A 96 -15.25 -5.79 7.97
C VAL A 96 -15.65 -7.24 7.70
N SER A 97 -16.59 -7.77 8.46
CA SER A 97 -17.14 -9.11 8.20
C SER A 97 -17.81 -9.19 6.82
N PRO A 98 -17.72 -10.34 6.11
CA PRO A 98 -18.31 -10.50 4.78
C PRO A 98 -19.81 -10.20 4.69
N SER A 99 -20.54 -10.25 5.81
CA SER A 99 -21.97 -9.91 5.89
C SER A 99 -22.29 -8.48 5.44
N PHE A 100 -21.35 -7.55 5.58
CA PHE A 100 -21.55 -6.13 5.22
C PHE A 100 -21.13 -5.81 3.78
N LEU A 101 -20.53 -6.75 3.04
CA LEU A 101 -20.02 -6.49 1.68
C LEU A 101 -21.11 -6.04 0.70
N GLY A 102 -22.32 -6.58 0.84
CA GLY A 102 -23.46 -6.21 -0.01
C GLY A 102 -23.97 -4.78 0.22
N GLU A 103 -23.70 -4.19 1.39
CA GLU A 103 -23.97 -2.79 1.70
C GLU A 103 -22.81 -1.91 1.23
N LEU A 104 -21.58 -2.31 1.54
CA LEU A 104 -20.36 -1.58 1.17
C LEU A 104 -20.24 -1.37 -0.35
N GLN A 105 -20.61 -2.37 -1.15
CA GLN A 105 -20.57 -2.28 -2.61
C GLN A 105 -21.56 -1.27 -3.21
N LYS A 106 -22.63 -0.94 -2.48
CA LYS A 106 -23.67 0.01 -2.94
C LYS A 106 -23.34 1.45 -2.56
N LEU A 107 -22.35 1.66 -1.70
CA LEU A 107 -21.95 3.00 -1.31
C LEU A 107 -21.28 3.72 -2.48
N PRO A 108 -21.51 5.03 -2.60
CA PRO A 108 -20.87 5.82 -3.63
C PRO A 108 -19.39 6.08 -3.32
N ASP A 109 -18.60 6.37 -4.37
CA ASP A 109 -17.14 6.52 -4.29
C ASP A 109 -16.69 7.69 -3.41
N ASP A 110 -17.56 8.68 -3.14
CA ASP A 110 -17.30 9.79 -2.21
C ASP A 110 -17.29 9.35 -0.74
N VAL A 111 -17.91 8.20 -0.43
CA VAL A 111 -17.93 7.61 0.92
C VAL A 111 -16.88 6.52 1.05
N VAL A 112 -16.78 5.62 0.08
CA VAL A 112 -15.80 4.52 0.07
C VAL A 112 -15.12 4.47 -1.29
N SER A 113 -13.89 4.99 -1.36
CA SER A 113 -13.12 5.04 -2.60
C SER A 113 -12.04 3.95 -2.64
N PHE A 114 -12.11 3.06 -3.62
CA PHE A 114 -11.01 2.14 -3.93
C PHE A 114 -9.78 2.89 -4.43
N ASP A 115 -10.02 3.96 -5.20
CA ASP A 115 -8.99 4.79 -5.79
C ASP A 115 -8.13 5.46 -4.70
N ALA A 116 -8.77 6.13 -3.73
CA ALA A 116 -8.05 6.76 -2.62
C ALA A 116 -7.25 5.73 -1.79
N ALA A 117 -7.77 4.50 -1.64
CA ALA A 117 -7.05 3.44 -0.93
C ALA A 117 -5.80 2.99 -1.69
N ILE A 118 -5.86 2.86 -3.01
CA ILE A 118 -4.68 2.55 -3.85
C ILE A 118 -3.67 3.70 -3.79
N ASP A 119 -4.12 4.96 -3.84
CA ASP A 119 -3.27 6.13 -3.72
C ASP A 119 -2.46 6.15 -2.43
N GLU A 120 -3.13 5.91 -1.31
CA GLU A 120 -2.47 5.84 -0.01
C GLU A 120 -1.48 4.66 0.04
N THR A 121 -1.91 3.48 -0.43
CA THR A 121 -1.12 2.26 -0.32
C THR A 121 0.08 2.22 -1.28
N MET A 122 -0.02 2.90 -2.43
CA MET A 122 1.08 3.06 -3.39
C MET A 122 1.90 4.32 -3.15
N HIS A 123 1.55 5.12 -2.14
CA HIS A 123 2.22 6.36 -1.81
C HIS A 123 2.40 7.26 -3.05
N THR A 124 1.34 7.42 -3.85
CA THR A 124 1.40 8.04 -5.20
C THR A 124 1.97 9.45 -5.21
N LYS A 125 1.77 10.19 -4.12
CA LYS A 125 2.43 11.48 -3.87
C LYS A 125 3.97 11.42 -4.00
N TYR A 126 4.58 10.31 -3.60
CA TYR A 126 6.04 10.11 -3.59
C TYR A 126 6.51 9.24 -4.76
N THR A 127 5.73 8.23 -5.14
CA THR A 127 6.08 7.31 -6.24
C THR A 127 5.76 7.87 -7.63
N LEU A 128 4.96 8.96 -7.70
CA LEU A 128 4.48 9.60 -8.93
C LEU A 128 3.73 8.64 -9.86
N LEU A 129 3.20 7.55 -9.30
CA LEU A 129 2.39 6.58 -10.01
C LEU A 129 1.04 7.18 -10.39
N THR A 130 0.63 6.95 -11.64
CA THR A 130 -0.75 7.20 -12.06
C THR A 130 -1.56 5.95 -11.76
N THR A 131 -2.41 6.04 -10.75
CA THR A 131 -3.25 4.96 -10.22
C THR A 131 -4.68 5.02 -10.73
N HIS A 132 -5.08 6.17 -11.29
CA HIS A 132 -6.44 6.42 -11.73
C HIS A 132 -6.46 6.72 -13.23
N GLU A 133 -6.89 5.73 -13.99
CA GLU A 133 -7.20 5.90 -15.40
C GLU A 133 -8.57 5.29 -15.67
N ALA A 134 -9.60 6.14 -15.78
CA ALA A 134 -11.00 5.72 -15.93
C ALA A 134 -11.22 4.80 -17.14
N VAL A 135 -10.35 4.89 -18.14
CA VAL A 135 -10.39 4.09 -19.36
C VAL A 135 -9.91 2.65 -19.12
N LEU A 136 -9.07 2.41 -18.11
CA LEU A 136 -8.41 1.12 -17.90
C LEU A 136 -9.41 0.00 -17.50
N PRO A 137 -10.31 0.17 -16.50
CA PRO A 137 -11.30 -0.86 -16.15
C PRO A 137 -12.24 -1.18 -17.32
N HIS A 138 -12.63 -0.16 -18.09
CA HIS A 138 -13.46 -0.34 -19.27
C HIS A 138 -12.71 -1.15 -20.34
N THR A 139 -11.47 -0.77 -20.65
CA THR A 139 -10.63 -1.43 -21.67
C THR A 139 -10.36 -2.89 -21.32
N VAL A 140 -10.12 -3.20 -20.05
CA VAL A 140 -9.96 -4.58 -19.60
C VAL A 140 -11.23 -5.39 -19.90
N LYS A 141 -12.40 -4.87 -19.54
CA LYS A 141 -13.69 -5.57 -19.75
C LYS A 141 -14.10 -5.66 -21.22
N SER A 142 -13.89 -4.61 -21.99
CA SER A 142 -14.36 -4.52 -23.39
C SER A 142 -13.41 -5.16 -24.39
N SER A 143 -12.10 -5.11 -24.11
CA SER A 143 -11.07 -5.44 -25.10
C SER A 143 -10.21 -6.63 -24.66
N LEU A 144 -9.69 -6.61 -23.43
CA LEU A 144 -8.77 -7.66 -22.96
C LEU A 144 -9.50 -8.96 -22.66
N THR A 145 -10.55 -8.93 -21.82
CA THR A 145 -11.28 -10.14 -21.39
C THR A 145 -11.84 -10.94 -22.58
N PRO A 146 -12.50 -10.31 -23.58
CA PRO A 146 -13.00 -11.07 -24.75
C PRO A 146 -11.90 -11.59 -25.67
N ALA A 147 -10.70 -10.98 -25.65
CA ALA A 147 -9.57 -11.40 -26.48
C ALA A 147 -8.79 -12.58 -25.89
N LEU A 148 -8.99 -12.94 -24.61
CA LEU A 148 -8.25 -14.00 -23.93
C LEU A 148 -8.25 -15.35 -24.67
N PRO A 149 -9.37 -15.87 -25.22
CA PRO A 149 -9.36 -17.13 -25.95
C PRO A 149 -8.43 -17.12 -27.17
N ARG A 150 -8.30 -15.97 -27.84
CA ARG A 150 -7.39 -15.77 -28.98
C ARG A 150 -5.93 -15.64 -28.54
N LEU A 151 -5.69 -14.98 -27.40
CA LEU A 151 -4.34 -14.72 -26.88
C LEU A 151 -3.74 -15.96 -26.19
N ASN A 152 -4.57 -16.85 -25.64
CA ASN A 152 -4.12 -17.98 -24.83
C ASN A 152 -3.08 -18.90 -25.51
N PRO A 153 -3.21 -19.27 -26.80
CA PRO A 153 -2.17 -20.04 -27.48
C PRO A 153 -0.82 -19.30 -27.53
N GLN A 154 -0.84 -17.99 -27.82
CA GLN A 154 0.36 -17.16 -27.88
C GLN A 154 1.02 -17.01 -26.51
N ILE A 155 0.20 -16.84 -25.46
CA ILE A 155 0.66 -16.78 -24.07
C ILE A 155 1.31 -18.13 -23.69
N SER A 156 0.67 -19.24 -24.03
CA SER A 156 1.19 -20.57 -23.69
C SER A 156 2.53 -20.87 -24.38
N GLU A 157 2.67 -20.49 -25.65
CA GLU A 157 3.93 -20.61 -26.39
C GLU A 157 5.02 -19.73 -25.76
N GLU A 158 4.71 -18.46 -25.47
CA GLU A 158 5.68 -17.54 -24.86
C GLU A 158 6.09 -17.98 -23.46
N VAL A 159 5.20 -18.58 -22.67
CA VAL A 159 5.53 -19.17 -21.36
C VAL A 159 6.55 -20.30 -21.51
N GLN A 160 6.38 -21.19 -22.50
CA GLN A 160 7.34 -22.28 -22.74
C GLN A 160 8.71 -21.73 -23.16
N ILE A 161 8.72 -20.72 -24.03
CA ILE A 161 9.96 -20.05 -24.47
C ILE A 161 10.64 -19.35 -23.29
N ALA A 162 9.91 -18.54 -22.53
CA ALA A 162 10.46 -17.81 -21.39
C ALA A 162 10.97 -18.76 -20.30
N PHE A 163 10.25 -19.85 -20.02
CA PHE A 163 10.68 -20.86 -19.05
C PHE A 163 11.96 -21.57 -19.52
N SER A 164 12.01 -22.01 -20.78
CA SER A 164 13.20 -22.67 -21.32
C SER A 164 14.42 -21.73 -21.35
N GLN A 165 14.24 -20.44 -21.58
CA GLN A 165 15.35 -19.47 -21.55
C GLN A 165 15.83 -19.13 -20.13
N GLU A 166 14.92 -19.01 -19.17
CA GLU A 166 15.26 -18.54 -17.82
C GLU A 166 15.64 -19.66 -16.85
N ILE A 167 15.04 -20.85 -17.01
CA ILE A 167 15.17 -21.98 -16.07
C ILE A 167 16.03 -23.10 -16.65
N ALA A 168 15.89 -23.47 -17.93
CA ALA A 168 16.63 -24.62 -18.49
C ALA A 168 18.16 -24.49 -18.45
N PRO A 169 18.79 -23.29 -18.64
CA PRO A 169 20.24 -23.15 -18.49
C PRO A 169 20.74 -23.49 -17.09
N LEU A 170 19.92 -23.23 -16.07
CA LEU A 170 20.25 -23.51 -14.67
C LEU A 170 20.24 -25.00 -14.35
N ILE A 171 19.50 -25.77 -15.16
CA ILE A 171 19.40 -27.23 -15.07
C ILE A 171 20.54 -27.88 -15.85
N SER A 172 20.95 -27.32 -17.00
CA SER A 172 22.02 -27.89 -17.83
C SER A 172 23.42 -27.67 -17.24
N ASP A 173 23.63 -26.58 -16.49
CA ASP A 173 24.91 -26.32 -15.80
C ASP A 173 25.11 -27.21 -14.57
N SER A 174 24.05 -27.79 -13.99
CA SER A 174 24.18 -28.84 -12.99
C SER A 174 24.50 -30.17 -13.68
N SER A 175 25.80 -30.41 -13.92
CA SER A 175 26.34 -31.69 -14.40
C SER A 175 26.08 -32.88 -13.43
N SER A 176 25.49 -32.63 -12.27
CA SER A 176 25.07 -33.64 -11.31
C SER A 176 23.56 -33.87 -11.40
N SER A 177 23.12 -35.12 -11.18
CA SER A 177 21.70 -35.51 -10.98
C SER A 177 21.09 -34.90 -9.70
N ASP A 178 21.68 -33.83 -9.16
CA ASP A 178 21.37 -33.26 -7.87
C ASP A 178 20.64 -31.93 -8.00
N TRP A 179 19.70 -31.71 -7.09
CA TRP A 179 18.89 -30.51 -6.99
C TRP A 179 19.75 -29.25 -6.82
N ALA A 180 19.65 -28.31 -7.75
CA ALA A 180 20.31 -27.01 -7.64
C ALA A 180 19.39 -25.98 -6.94
N PRO A 181 19.91 -25.17 -5.99
CA PRO A 181 19.17 -24.05 -5.42
C PRO A 181 19.10 -22.89 -6.44
N VAL A 182 17.89 -22.52 -6.84
CA VAL A 182 17.64 -21.41 -7.78
C VAL A 182 16.84 -20.31 -7.11
N ASN A 183 17.27 -19.05 -7.25
CA ASN A 183 16.45 -17.90 -6.87
C ASN A 183 15.28 -17.79 -7.85
N ILE A 184 14.12 -18.35 -7.46
CA ILE A 184 12.98 -18.46 -8.36
C ILE A 184 12.27 -17.12 -8.54
N ASN A 185 12.34 -16.21 -7.55
CA ASN A 185 11.69 -14.91 -7.61
C ASN A 185 12.23 -14.07 -8.77
N SER A 186 13.55 -13.96 -8.91
CA SER A 186 14.16 -13.17 -9.98
C SER A 186 13.81 -13.73 -11.36
N LYS A 187 13.74 -15.06 -11.48
CA LYS A 187 13.40 -15.76 -12.72
C LYS A 187 11.92 -15.62 -13.08
N LEU A 188 11.03 -15.75 -12.11
CA LEU A 188 9.59 -15.55 -12.32
C LEU A 188 9.28 -14.11 -12.73
N LEU A 189 9.92 -13.11 -12.12
CA LEU A 189 9.74 -11.71 -12.54
C LEU A 189 10.10 -11.50 -14.01
N ARG A 190 11.21 -12.11 -14.47
CA ARG A 190 11.61 -12.06 -15.89
C ARG A 190 10.65 -12.81 -16.81
N ILE A 191 10.17 -13.99 -16.41
CA ILE A 191 9.18 -14.76 -17.19
C ILE A 191 7.89 -13.95 -17.33
N VAL A 192 7.38 -13.37 -16.23
CA VAL A 192 6.16 -12.53 -16.25
C VAL A 192 6.36 -11.30 -17.13
N ALA A 193 7.52 -10.65 -17.07
CA ALA A 193 7.84 -9.51 -17.92
C ALA A 193 7.86 -9.88 -19.41
N LYS A 194 8.45 -11.01 -19.79
CA LYS A 194 8.45 -11.51 -21.19
C LYS A 194 7.03 -11.81 -21.68
N VAL A 195 6.26 -12.56 -20.91
CA VAL A 195 4.89 -12.99 -21.29
C VAL A 195 3.94 -11.81 -21.36
N SER A 196 3.99 -10.91 -20.38
CA SER A 196 3.17 -9.68 -20.40
C SER A 196 3.61 -8.76 -21.53
N GLY A 197 4.92 -8.63 -21.76
CA GLY A 197 5.47 -7.87 -22.86
C GLY A 197 4.96 -8.37 -24.21
N ARG A 198 4.94 -9.69 -24.43
CA ARG A 198 4.46 -10.29 -25.68
C ARG A 198 3.03 -9.86 -26.03
N VAL A 199 2.18 -9.71 -25.02
CA VAL A 199 0.77 -9.30 -25.19
C VAL A 199 0.64 -7.78 -25.39
N PHE A 200 1.39 -6.96 -24.65
CA PHE A 200 1.17 -5.50 -24.61
C PHE A 200 2.08 -4.68 -25.54
N ILE A 201 3.34 -5.09 -25.74
CA ILE A 201 4.33 -4.38 -26.56
C ILE A 201 4.73 -5.17 -27.81
N GLY A 202 4.35 -6.45 -27.88
CA GLY A 202 4.63 -7.31 -29.02
C GLY A 202 5.93 -8.12 -28.91
N PRO A 203 6.18 -8.99 -29.91
CA PRO A 203 7.27 -9.98 -29.89
C PRO A 203 8.68 -9.40 -29.95
N GLU A 204 8.85 -8.24 -30.58
CA GLU A 204 10.19 -7.66 -30.83
C GLU A 204 10.80 -7.11 -29.54
N LEU A 205 9.99 -6.42 -28.73
CA LEU A 205 10.47 -5.73 -27.54
C LEU A 205 10.39 -6.58 -26.27
N CYS A 206 9.56 -7.63 -26.25
CA CYS A 206 9.43 -8.50 -25.07
C CYS A 206 10.70 -9.33 -24.76
N GLN A 207 11.61 -9.45 -25.73
CA GLN A 207 12.91 -10.13 -25.57
C GLN A 207 14.08 -9.16 -25.40
N ASP A 208 13.87 -7.84 -25.54
CA ASP A 208 14.94 -6.86 -25.34
C ASP A 208 15.33 -6.79 -23.86
N GLU A 209 16.58 -7.10 -23.55
CA GLU A 209 17.11 -7.07 -22.18
C GLU A 209 17.03 -5.67 -21.54
N ARG A 210 17.03 -4.60 -22.32
CA ARG A 210 16.83 -3.23 -21.82
C ARG A 210 15.39 -3.04 -21.36
N TYR A 211 14.43 -3.58 -22.10
CA TYR A 211 13.03 -3.56 -21.66
C TYR A 211 12.83 -4.43 -20.42
N LEU A 212 13.37 -5.65 -20.41
CA LEU A 212 13.22 -6.57 -19.28
C LEU A 212 13.85 -6.04 -18.01
N SER A 213 15.08 -5.50 -18.09
CA SER A 213 15.74 -4.88 -16.95
C SER A 213 14.98 -3.65 -16.44
N ALA A 214 14.48 -2.79 -17.35
CA ALA A 214 13.68 -1.63 -16.97
C ALA A 214 12.34 -2.02 -16.32
N ALA A 215 11.61 -2.97 -16.91
CA ALA A 215 10.30 -3.42 -16.42
C ALA A 215 10.39 -4.11 -15.06
N VAL A 216 11.34 -5.03 -14.90
CA VAL A 216 11.57 -5.73 -13.62
C VAL A 216 12.14 -4.76 -12.59
N GLY A 217 13.17 -3.99 -12.96
CA GLY A 217 13.82 -3.03 -12.07
C GLY A 217 12.85 -1.99 -11.53
N TYR A 218 12.05 -1.38 -12.40
CA TYR A 218 11.01 -0.43 -11.99
C TYR A 218 10.01 -1.06 -11.00
N THR A 219 9.54 -2.28 -11.29
CA THR A 219 8.60 -2.99 -10.41
C THR A 219 9.20 -3.23 -9.03
N VAL A 220 10.46 -3.69 -8.96
CA VAL A 220 11.16 -3.93 -7.70
C VAL A 220 11.34 -2.64 -6.92
N SER A 221 11.85 -1.58 -7.56
CA SER A 221 12.07 -0.28 -6.92
C SER A 221 10.79 0.34 -6.36
N VAL A 222 9.67 0.22 -7.08
CA VAL A 222 8.36 0.69 -6.59
C VAL A 222 7.91 -0.10 -5.36
N MET A 223 8.07 -1.42 -5.37
CA MET A 223 7.66 -2.27 -4.24
C MET A 223 8.53 -2.06 -3.00
N GLU A 224 9.83 -1.81 -3.19
CA GLU A 224 10.76 -1.44 -2.12
C GLU A 224 10.39 -0.08 -1.52
N ALA A 225 10.20 0.94 -2.37
CA ALA A 225 9.77 2.27 -1.94
C ALA A 225 8.46 2.23 -1.17
N ARG A 226 7.48 1.44 -1.64
CA ARG A 226 6.21 1.22 -0.95
C ARG A 226 6.40 0.55 0.43
N SER A 227 7.28 -0.45 0.52
CA SER A 227 7.44 -1.22 1.76
C SER A 227 8.17 -0.42 2.85
N GLY A 228 8.78 0.72 2.50
CA GLY A 228 9.61 1.51 3.40
C GLY A 228 10.83 0.74 3.92
N ARG A 229 11.20 -0.36 3.24
CA ARG A 229 12.47 -1.04 3.46
C ARG A 229 13.54 -0.22 2.76
N GLY A 230 14.58 0.19 3.49
CA GLY A 230 15.76 0.77 2.86
C GLY A 230 16.42 -0.25 1.92
N GLU A 231 17.30 0.22 1.02
CA GLU A 231 18.10 -0.64 0.13
C GLU A 231 18.86 -1.75 0.88
N ASP A 232 19.07 -1.61 2.19
CA ASP A 232 19.78 -2.53 3.07
C ASP A 232 18.98 -3.77 3.53
N GLU A 233 17.65 -3.84 3.30
CA GLU A 233 16.82 -4.99 3.68
C GLU A 233 16.11 -5.62 2.46
N PRO A 234 16.87 -6.30 1.57
CA PRO A 234 16.33 -6.88 0.35
C PRO A 234 15.29 -7.96 0.65
N VAL A 235 14.29 -8.08 -0.23
CA VAL A 235 13.33 -9.18 -0.20
C VAL A 235 14.09 -10.50 -0.21
N ALA A 236 13.90 -11.31 0.84
CA ALA A 236 14.61 -12.58 0.97
C ALA A 236 14.41 -13.41 -0.32
N PRO A 237 15.49 -13.84 -0.99
CA PRO A 237 15.37 -14.64 -2.20
C PRO A 237 14.63 -15.94 -1.85
N ALA A 238 13.51 -16.19 -2.54
CA ALA A 238 12.87 -17.49 -2.46
C ALA A 238 13.71 -18.45 -3.29
N PHE A 239 14.34 -19.40 -2.60
CA PHE A 239 15.04 -20.49 -3.26
C PHE A 239 14.08 -21.65 -3.47
N CYS A 240 13.99 -22.12 -4.70
CA CYS A 240 13.38 -23.40 -5.03
C CYS A 240 14.48 -24.35 -5.47
N ARG A 241 14.28 -25.65 -5.21
CA ARG A 241 15.10 -26.71 -5.79
C ARG A 241 14.43 -27.12 -7.09
N VAL A 242 15.18 -27.11 -8.19
CA VAL A 242 14.71 -27.55 -9.51
C VAL A 242 15.50 -28.79 -9.92
N ALA A 243 14.80 -29.82 -10.40
CA ALA A 243 15.38 -31.04 -10.94
C ALA A 243 15.38 -30.97 -12.48
N PRO A 244 16.27 -31.73 -13.15
CA PRO A 244 16.30 -31.82 -14.60
C PRO A 244 15.05 -32.43 -15.23
#